data_AF-A0A6N9P2G3-F1
#
_entry.id   AF-A0A6N9P2G3-F1
#
_cell.length_a   1.000
_cell.length_b   1.000
_cell.length_c   1.000
_cell.angle_alpha   90.00
_cell.angle_beta   90.00
_cell.angle_gamma   90.00
#
_symmetry.space_group_name_H-M   'P 1'
#
loop_
_entity.id
_entity.type
_entity.pdbx_description
1 polymer ?
#
loop_
_entity_poly.entity_id
_entity_poly.type
_entity_poly.pdbx_seq_one_letter_code
_entity_poly.pdbx_strand_id
1 'polypeptide(L)'
;MAKKEKAQKLQKPLYKKWWFWVIVVCLVGAAGSGLSGGDKPVEPGPSTSQTPPAETKQEPEAPPAETSQAPADSTPETSELPAETEPEPDAREALDDALGGTTFYENVRNDVTGKWRVLVFYSAENIVDHAVEYYNAYFSADDEIHIAVNLGLKTTSVMNVSGGVMYVSVHEYIDKEEHDAKVLGGGDLLKSYTVNLETGEIEDVSAAE
;
A
#
# COMPACT_ATOMS: atom_id res chain seq x y z
N MET A 1 -17.63 -19.21 -53.93
CA MET A 1 -18.43 -19.18 -52.68
C MET A 1 -17.59 -18.53 -51.61
N ALA A 2 -18.01 -17.37 -51.12
CA ALA A 2 -17.23 -16.52 -50.21
C ALA A 2 -17.67 -16.74 -48.76
N LYS A 3 -16.71 -16.82 -47.82
CA LYS A 3 -16.95 -16.55 -46.40
C LYS A 3 -15.94 -15.51 -45.92
N LYS A 4 -16.48 -14.35 -45.54
CA LYS A 4 -15.80 -13.22 -44.89
C LYS A 4 -15.72 -13.49 -43.39
N GLU A 5 -14.53 -13.39 -42.81
CA GLU A 5 -14.34 -13.26 -41.38
C GLU A 5 -14.69 -11.84 -40.94
N LYS A 6 -15.44 -11.70 -39.83
CA LYS A 6 -15.79 -10.41 -39.24
C LYS A 6 -14.95 -10.20 -37.98
N ALA A 7 -14.07 -9.20 -38.05
CA ALA A 7 -13.41 -8.61 -36.90
C ALA A 7 -14.44 -8.09 -35.87
N GLN A 8 -14.34 -8.54 -34.62
CA GLN A 8 -15.13 -8.02 -33.51
C GLN A 8 -14.57 -6.66 -33.10
N LYS A 9 -15.30 -5.59 -33.42
CA LYS A 9 -15.00 -4.23 -32.94
C LYS A 9 -15.51 -4.10 -31.50
N LEU A 10 -14.58 -3.98 -30.56
CA LEU A 10 -14.86 -3.62 -29.16
C LEU A 10 -15.50 -2.21 -29.14
N GLN A 11 -16.80 -2.14 -28.87
CA GLN A 11 -17.54 -0.90 -28.73
C GLN A 11 -17.03 -0.13 -27.51
N LYS A 12 -16.69 1.15 -27.71
CA LYS A 12 -16.31 2.05 -26.60
C LYS A 12 -17.57 2.35 -25.76
N PRO A 13 -17.48 2.34 -24.44
CA PRO A 13 -18.62 2.72 -23.61
C PRO A 13 -18.94 4.20 -23.77
N LEU A 14 -20.05 4.52 -24.45
CA LEU A 14 -20.59 5.88 -24.59
C LEU A 14 -21.29 6.39 -23.31
N TYR A 15 -20.87 5.96 -22.11
CA TYR A 15 -21.48 6.41 -20.85
C TYR A 15 -20.71 7.52 -20.12
N LYS A 16 -19.59 8.02 -20.66
CA LYS A 16 -18.73 8.98 -19.94
C LYS A 16 -19.27 10.42 -19.83
N LYS A 17 -20.47 10.75 -20.34
CA LYS A 17 -20.97 12.15 -20.32
C LYS A 17 -22.50 12.33 -20.11
N TRP A 18 -23.28 11.26 -19.93
CA TRP A 18 -24.75 11.37 -19.82
C TRP A 18 -25.27 11.33 -18.37
N TRP A 19 -24.64 10.56 -17.49
CA TRP A 19 -24.92 10.53 -16.05
C TRP A 19 -24.77 11.91 -15.38
N PHE A 20 -23.85 12.76 -15.86
CA PHE A 20 -23.50 14.02 -15.18
C PHE A 20 -24.66 15.03 -15.17
N TRP A 21 -25.56 14.97 -16.16
CA TRP A 21 -26.73 15.85 -16.22
C TRP A 21 -27.81 15.51 -15.18
N VAL A 22 -27.91 14.24 -14.77
CA VAL A 22 -28.88 13.79 -13.77
C VAL A 22 -28.50 14.28 -12.36
N ILE A 23 -27.20 14.37 -12.07
CA ILE A 23 -26.68 14.89 -10.78
C ILE A 23 -26.89 16.41 -10.67
N VAL A 24 -26.66 17.17 -11.74
CA VAL A 24 -26.84 18.63 -11.73
C VAL A 24 -28.32 19.00 -11.53
N VAL A 25 -29.26 18.25 -12.12
CA VAL A 25 -30.70 18.47 -11.91
C VAL A 25 -31.13 18.13 -10.48
N CYS A 26 -30.55 17.11 -9.84
CA CYS A 26 -30.84 16.78 -8.43
C CYS A 26 -30.37 17.88 -7.46
N LEU A 27 -29.25 18.54 -7.70
CA LEU A 27 -28.72 19.56 -6.78
C LEU A 27 -29.41 20.92 -6.90
N VAL A 28 -29.93 21.28 -8.08
CA VAL A 28 -30.66 22.55 -8.29
C VAL A 28 -32.13 22.46 -7.83
N GLY A 29 -32.71 21.26 -7.74
CA GLY A 29 -34.09 21.04 -7.32
C GLY A 29 -34.40 21.25 -5.84
N ALA A 30 -33.38 21.42 -4.98
CA ALA A 30 -33.58 21.53 -3.52
C ALA A 30 -33.62 22.97 -2.97
N ALA A 31 -33.36 23.99 -3.80
CA ALA A 31 -33.38 25.40 -3.38
C ALA A 31 -34.55 26.16 -4.04
N GLY A 32 -35.78 25.80 -3.66
CA GLY A 32 -36.96 26.47 -4.22
C GLY A 32 -38.26 26.13 -3.50
N SER A 33 -38.41 26.54 -2.24
CA SER A 33 -39.68 26.97 -1.64
C SER A 33 -39.43 27.47 -0.21
N GLY A 34 -39.54 28.78 -0.01
CA GLY A 34 -39.59 29.39 1.31
C GLY A 34 -41.01 29.44 1.88
N LEU A 35 -41.13 29.43 3.21
CA LEU A 35 -42.20 30.00 4.04
C LEU A 35 -41.58 30.14 5.46
N SER A 36 -41.12 31.32 5.89
CA SER A 36 -41.87 32.37 6.63
C SER A 36 -42.20 31.96 8.08
N GLY A 37 -41.38 32.34 9.09
CA GLY A 37 -41.68 33.40 10.10
C GLY A 37 -41.97 32.78 11.48
N GLY A 38 -41.55 33.24 12.67
CA GLY A 38 -40.82 34.43 13.11
C GLY A 38 -40.44 34.35 14.61
N ASP A 39 -39.56 35.27 15.00
CA ASP A 39 -39.26 35.91 16.31
C ASP A 39 -38.68 35.17 17.55
N LYS A 40 -37.60 35.80 18.05
CA LYS A 40 -36.77 35.65 19.28
C LYS A 40 -37.51 36.13 20.57
N PRO A 41 -36.96 36.22 21.82
CA PRO A 41 -35.56 36.08 22.32
C PRO A 41 -35.29 35.42 23.71
N VAL A 42 -34.03 34.95 23.89
CA VAL A 42 -33.02 35.17 24.99
C VAL A 42 -33.42 35.16 26.49
N GLU A 43 -32.83 34.26 27.31
CA GLU A 43 -31.76 34.56 28.31
C GLU A 43 -31.22 33.29 29.02
N PRO A 44 -29.93 33.27 29.46
CA PRO A 44 -29.28 32.14 30.13
C PRO A 44 -29.19 32.32 31.66
N GLY A 45 -29.15 31.22 32.41
CA GLY A 45 -28.88 31.21 33.85
C GLY A 45 -28.14 29.94 34.28
N PRO A 46 -27.24 30.02 35.29
CA PRO A 46 -26.12 29.10 35.47
C PRO A 46 -26.42 27.98 36.49
N SER A 47 -25.77 26.84 36.35
CA SER A 47 -25.62 25.87 37.45
C SER A 47 -24.17 25.43 37.59
N THR A 48 -23.60 25.88 38.69
CA THR A 48 -22.31 25.58 39.29
C THR A 48 -22.38 24.31 40.14
N SER A 49 -21.32 23.50 40.11
CA SER A 49 -20.82 22.56 41.13
C SER A 49 -20.64 21.14 40.59
N GLN A 50 -19.56 20.40 40.79
CA GLN A 50 -18.31 20.55 41.54
C GLN A 50 -17.37 19.41 41.06
N THR A 51 -16.07 19.68 40.95
CA THR A 51 -14.95 18.72 41.05
C THR A 51 -14.32 18.95 42.46
N PRO A 52 -13.29 18.21 42.98
CA PRO A 52 -12.67 16.87 42.80
C PRO A 52 -12.52 16.21 44.22
N PRO A 53 -11.49 15.42 44.67
CA PRO A 53 -10.35 14.70 44.03
C PRO A 53 -9.96 13.28 44.58
N ALA A 54 -9.15 12.58 43.76
CA ALA A 54 -7.91 11.79 44.04
C ALA A 54 -7.74 10.78 45.18
N GLU A 55 -7.13 9.63 44.82
CA GLU A 55 -6.09 8.77 45.47
C GLU A 55 -6.38 7.27 45.19
N THR A 56 -5.48 6.30 44.98
CA THR A 56 -4.01 6.13 44.95
C THR A 56 -3.79 4.64 44.51
N LYS A 57 -3.06 4.36 43.41
CA LYS A 57 -1.73 3.67 43.31
C LYS A 57 -1.67 2.13 43.52
N GLN A 58 -0.83 1.50 42.67
CA GLN A 58 -0.15 0.18 42.73
C GLN A 58 -0.88 -1.02 42.10
N GLU A 59 -0.28 -1.99 41.40
CA GLU A 59 1.05 -2.30 40.79
C GLU A 59 0.83 -3.68 40.06
N PRO A 60 1.70 -4.20 39.14
CA PRO A 60 1.38 -5.24 38.17
C PRO A 60 1.58 -6.66 38.71
N GLU A 61 0.95 -7.64 38.05
CA GLU A 61 1.20 -9.06 38.34
C GLU A 61 1.26 -9.90 37.06
N ALA A 62 2.44 -10.45 36.84
CA ALA A 62 2.75 -11.72 36.19
C ALA A 62 3.88 -12.36 37.04
N PRO A 63 4.18 -13.67 37.01
CA PRO A 63 3.48 -14.84 36.46
C PRO A 63 3.40 -15.99 37.51
N PRO A 64 3.19 -17.25 37.11
CA PRO A 64 4.24 -18.22 37.44
C PRO A 64 4.67 -19.12 36.28
N ALA A 65 5.97 -19.41 36.30
CA ALA A 65 6.66 -20.40 35.50
C ALA A 65 6.34 -21.82 35.95
N GLU A 66 6.33 -22.77 35.00
CA GLU A 66 6.62 -24.17 35.28
C GLU A 66 7.73 -24.67 34.33
N THR A 67 8.60 -25.50 34.89
CA THR A 67 9.91 -25.90 34.38
C THR A 67 9.93 -27.36 33.93
N SER A 68 10.69 -27.63 32.86
CA SER A 68 11.34 -28.89 32.46
C SER A 68 10.51 -30.09 32.00
N GLN A 69 10.74 -30.49 30.73
CA GLN A 69 11.68 -31.59 30.40
C GLN A 69 11.94 -31.68 28.89
N ALA A 70 13.22 -31.58 28.50
CA ALA A 70 13.80 -32.17 27.28
C ALA A 70 14.18 -33.65 27.59
N PRO A 71 14.66 -34.53 26.66
CA PRO A 71 15.22 -34.25 25.32
C PRO A 71 14.89 -35.29 24.21
N ALA A 72 15.11 -34.92 22.94
CA ALA A 72 15.61 -35.84 21.90
C ALA A 72 16.03 -35.06 20.65
N ASP A 73 17.34 -34.89 20.53
CA ASP A 73 18.16 -35.08 19.33
C ASP A 73 17.47 -34.92 17.97
N SER A 74 17.74 -33.80 17.31
CA SER A 74 17.86 -33.72 15.86
C SER A 74 18.81 -32.58 15.54
N THR A 75 20.01 -32.98 15.14
CA THR A 75 20.95 -32.32 14.23
C THR A 75 20.59 -30.88 13.84
N PRO A 76 21.42 -29.86 14.17
CA PRO A 76 21.35 -28.64 13.40
C PRO A 76 21.97 -28.94 12.04
N GLU A 77 21.13 -29.06 11.01
CA GLU A 77 21.58 -28.69 9.68
C GLU A 77 22.19 -27.29 9.79
N THR A 78 23.39 -27.17 9.24
CA THR A 78 24.05 -25.90 9.09
C THR A 78 23.15 -25.05 8.19
N SER A 79 22.37 -24.17 8.80
CA SER A 79 21.69 -23.11 8.10
C SER A 79 22.81 -22.18 7.63
N GLU A 80 23.22 -22.36 6.37
CA GLU A 80 23.95 -21.35 5.64
C GLU A 80 23.03 -20.14 5.57
N LEU A 81 23.30 -19.20 6.47
CA LEU A 81 22.79 -17.83 6.45
C LEU A 81 22.99 -17.29 5.03
N PRO A 82 21.95 -16.77 4.34
CA PRO A 82 22.17 -16.06 3.10
C PRO A 82 23.08 -14.89 3.43
N ALA A 83 24.19 -14.78 2.71
CA ALA A 83 25.06 -13.62 2.81
C ALA A 83 24.24 -12.38 2.47
N GLU A 84 24.06 -11.47 3.44
CA GLU A 84 23.68 -10.07 3.21
C GLU A 84 24.63 -9.53 2.14
N THR A 85 24.15 -9.52 0.91
CA THR A 85 24.86 -8.97 -0.23
C THR A 85 24.36 -7.54 -0.33
N GLU A 86 25.18 -6.57 0.10
CA GLU A 86 24.89 -5.16 -0.17
C GLU A 86 24.66 -4.99 -1.68
N PRO A 87 23.66 -4.19 -2.08
CA PRO A 87 23.33 -4.00 -3.48
C PRO A 87 24.53 -3.39 -4.23
N GLU A 88 24.89 -3.99 -5.38
CA GLU A 88 25.95 -3.50 -6.25
C GLU A 88 25.59 -2.09 -6.78
N PRO A 89 26.46 -1.07 -6.61
CA PRO A 89 26.14 0.32 -6.95
C PRO A 89 25.78 0.51 -8.43
N ASP A 90 26.41 -0.26 -9.33
CA ASP A 90 26.15 -0.21 -10.77
C ASP A 90 24.74 -0.71 -11.13
N ALA A 91 24.20 -1.69 -10.39
CA ALA A 91 22.87 -2.24 -10.64
C ALA A 91 21.77 -1.23 -10.30
N ARG A 92 21.98 -0.46 -9.23
CA ARG A 92 21.04 0.57 -8.78
C ARG A 92 20.97 1.75 -9.75
N GLU A 93 22.12 2.25 -10.21
CA GLU A 93 22.14 3.34 -11.20
C GLU A 93 21.46 2.93 -12.52
N ALA A 94 21.73 1.71 -13.01
CA ALA A 94 21.11 1.22 -14.24
C ALA A 94 19.57 1.12 -14.12
N LEU A 95 19.06 0.64 -12.99
CA LEU A 95 17.62 0.57 -12.74
C LEU A 95 17.01 1.98 -12.60
N ASP A 96 17.70 2.89 -11.93
CA ASP A 96 17.23 4.27 -11.78
C ASP A 96 17.08 4.98 -13.12
N ASP A 97 18.06 4.82 -14.00
CA ASP A 97 18.01 5.34 -15.37
C ASP A 97 16.86 4.72 -16.18
N ALA A 98 16.66 3.39 -16.06
CA ALA A 98 15.57 2.68 -16.73
C ALA A 98 14.19 3.17 -16.27
N LEU A 99 14.05 3.53 -15.00
CA LEU A 99 12.81 4.06 -14.41
C LEU A 99 12.64 5.58 -14.63
N GLY A 100 13.54 6.23 -15.37
CA GLY A 100 13.45 7.66 -15.69
C GLY A 100 13.88 8.58 -14.53
N GLY A 101 14.75 8.08 -13.65
CA GLY A 101 15.18 8.73 -12.43
C GLY A 101 14.24 8.45 -11.26
N THR A 102 14.81 8.25 -10.08
CA THR A 102 14.07 7.82 -8.89
C THR A 102 14.42 8.68 -7.67
N THR A 103 13.63 8.55 -6.62
CA THR A 103 13.95 9.03 -5.28
C THR A 103 13.66 7.92 -4.28
N PHE A 104 14.70 7.49 -3.57
CA PHE A 104 14.60 6.42 -2.59
C PHE A 104 14.62 6.98 -1.16
N TYR A 105 13.71 6.49 -0.33
CA TYR A 105 13.59 6.83 1.08
C TYR A 105 13.77 5.57 1.93
N GLU A 106 14.79 5.58 2.78
CA GLU A 106 15.04 4.51 3.76
C GLU A 106 14.10 4.59 4.97
N ASN A 107 13.47 5.75 5.18
CA ASN A 107 12.57 5.97 6.31
C ASN A 107 11.26 6.59 5.83
N VAL A 108 10.16 6.10 6.38
CA VAL A 108 8.80 6.59 6.11
C VAL A 108 8.20 7.15 7.39
N ARG A 109 7.56 8.31 7.30
CA ARG A 109 6.86 8.88 8.45
C ARG A 109 5.76 7.92 8.91
N ASN A 110 5.63 7.77 10.23
CA ASN A 110 4.68 6.88 10.91
C ASN A 110 4.88 5.38 10.66
N ASP A 111 5.97 4.94 10.03
CA ASP A 111 6.35 3.54 10.07
C ASP A 111 6.83 3.18 11.49
N VAL A 112 6.10 2.30 12.17
CA VAL A 112 6.42 1.82 13.52
C VAL A 112 7.33 0.59 13.50
N THR A 113 7.52 -0.03 12.34
CA THR A 113 8.34 -1.24 12.15
C THR A 113 9.81 -0.90 11.87
N GLY A 114 10.07 0.26 11.27
CA GLY A 114 11.40 0.67 10.80
C GLY A 114 11.88 -0.06 9.55
N LYS A 115 11.02 -0.87 8.93
CA LYS A 115 11.34 -1.78 7.82
C LYS A 115 10.83 -1.28 6.47
N TRP A 116 10.11 -0.15 6.44
CA TRP A 116 9.52 0.35 5.21
C TRP A 116 10.53 1.16 4.41
N ARG A 117 10.58 0.89 3.10
CA ARG A 117 11.39 1.59 2.10
C ARG A 117 10.49 2.08 0.99
N VAL A 118 10.73 3.28 0.47
CA VAL A 118 9.90 3.85 -0.59
C VAL A 118 10.77 4.28 -1.76
N LEU A 119 10.46 3.77 -2.95
CA LEU A 119 10.97 4.29 -4.22
C LEU A 119 9.86 5.09 -4.90
N VAL A 120 10.11 6.38 -5.16
CA VAL A 120 9.21 7.24 -5.92
C VAL A 120 9.81 7.54 -7.28
N PHE A 121 9.04 7.37 -8.34
CA PHE A 121 9.51 7.62 -9.71
C PHE A 121 8.33 7.98 -10.63
N TYR A 122 8.66 8.49 -11.81
CA TYR A 122 7.68 8.85 -12.84
C TYR A 122 8.04 8.09 -14.12
N SER A 123 7.35 6.99 -14.39
CA SER A 123 7.62 6.16 -15.56
C SER A 123 6.35 5.58 -16.16
N ALA A 124 6.42 5.20 -17.43
CA ALA A 124 5.42 4.33 -18.06
C ALA A 124 5.71 2.84 -17.81
N GLU A 125 6.88 2.51 -17.26
CA GLU A 125 7.29 1.14 -16.93
C GLU A 125 6.55 0.61 -15.69
N ASN A 126 6.23 -0.68 -15.71
CA ASN A 126 5.67 -1.37 -14.55
C ASN A 126 6.80 -1.97 -13.72
N ILE A 127 6.85 -1.65 -12.42
CA ILE A 127 7.89 -2.15 -11.52
C ILE A 127 7.89 -3.67 -11.39
N VAL A 128 6.76 -4.33 -11.64
CA VAL A 128 6.67 -5.81 -11.61
C VAL A 128 7.58 -6.44 -12.66
N ASP A 129 7.71 -5.81 -13.83
CA ASP A 129 8.60 -6.28 -14.90
C ASP A 129 10.09 -6.13 -14.54
N HIS A 130 10.38 -5.38 -13.46
CA HIS A 130 11.71 -5.13 -12.91
C HIS A 130 11.91 -5.69 -11.50
N ALA A 131 11.03 -6.59 -11.04
CA ALA A 131 10.99 -7.00 -9.63
C ALA A 131 12.31 -7.64 -9.15
N VAL A 132 12.97 -8.45 -9.98
CA VAL A 132 14.27 -9.08 -9.64
C VAL A 132 15.40 -8.05 -9.64
N GLU A 133 15.46 -7.15 -10.63
CA GLU A 133 16.47 -6.08 -10.62
C GLU A 133 16.26 -5.14 -9.42
N TYR A 134 15.01 -4.81 -9.12
CA TYR A 134 14.65 -4.00 -7.96
C TYR A 134 15.09 -4.68 -6.67
N TYR A 135 14.83 -5.98 -6.51
CA TYR A 135 15.28 -6.74 -5.35
C TYR A 135 16.79 -6.59 -5.14
N ASN A 136 17.57 -6.91 -6.18
CA ASN A 136 19.03 -6.89 -6.12
C ASN A 136 19.63 -5.47 -5.95
N ALA A 137 18.91 -4.43 -6.37
CA ALA A 137 19.39 -3.05 -6.31
C ALA A 137 19.01 -2.32 -5.00
N TYR A 138 17.90 -2.72 -4.37
CA TYR A 138 17.29 -1.94 -3.30
C TYR A 138 17.08 -2.67 -1.98
N PHE A 139 16.81 -3.97 -2.00
CA PHE A 139 16.62 -4.71 -0.76
C PHE A 139 17.98 -4.95 -0.08
N SER A 140 18.03 -4.65 1.21
CA SER A 140 19.15 -5.03 2.08
C SER A 140 18.82 -6.27 2.90
N ALA A 141 17.53 -6.55 3.13
CA ALA A 141 17.06 -7.77 3.79
C ALA A 141 15.65 -8.17 3.34
N ASP A 142 15.34 -9.47 3.31
CA ASP A 142 14.04 -10.03 2.91
C ASP A 142 12.86 -9.55 3.78
N ASP A 143 13.13 -9.11 5.02
CA ASP A 143 12.10 -8.65 5.94
C ASP A 143 11.75 -7.16 5.80
N GLU A 144 12.40 -6.45 4.87
CA GLU A 144 12.02 -5.10 4.47
C GLU A 144 10.70 -5.12 3.68
N ILE A 145 9.90 -4.06 3.84
CA ILE A 145 8.70 -3.84 3.03
C ILE A 145 9.02 -2.70 2.07
N HIS A 146 9.05 -3.00 0.78
CA HIS A 146 9.37 -2.03 -0.24
C HIS A 146 8.11 -1.55 -0.94
N ILE A 147 7.99 -0.24 -1.11
CA ILE A 147 6.87 0.38 -1.79
C ILE A 147 7.39 1.19 -2.97
N ALA A 148 6.94 0.83 -4.17
CA ALA A 148 7.26 1.51 -5.40
C ALA A 148 6.06 2.36 -5.84
N VAL A 149 6.19 3.69 -5.69
CA VAL A 149 5.18 4.68 -6.08
C VAL A 149 5.50 5.18 -7.48
N ASN A 150 4.74 4.72 -8.47
CA ASN A 150 4.85 5.18 -9.85
C ASN A 150 3.84 6.30 -10.13
N LEU A 151 4.33 7.54 -10.14
CA LEU A 151 3.53 8.73 -10.40
C LEU A 151 3.10 8.88 -11.88
N GLY A 152 3.75 8.17 -12.80
CA GLY A 152 3.44 8.14 -14.22
C GLY A 152 2.24 7.24 -14.54
N LEU A 153 2.22 6.02 -14.00
CA LEU A 153 1.10 5.08 -14.12
C LEU A 153 -0.03 5.33 -13.10
N LYS A 154 0.21 6.15 -12.07
CA LYS A 154 -0.72 6.35 -10.93
C LYS A 154 -1.01 5.04 -10.20
N THR A 155 0.05 4.32 -9.87
CA THR A 155 -0.03 3.06 -9.12
C THR A 155 0.99 3.02 -7.99
N THR A 156 0.67 2.27 -6.95
CA THR A 156 1.54 2.01 -5.81
C THR A 156 1.69 0.50 -5.62
N SER A 157 2.91 -0.01 -5.80
CA SER A 157 3.22 -1.43 -5.64
C SER A 157 3.83 -1.68 -4.27
N VAL A 158 3.22 -2.55 -3.48
CA VAL A 158 3.75 -3.01 -2.19
C VAL A 158 4.38 -4.39 -2.38
N MET A 159 5.65 -4.52 -1.97
CA MET A 159 6.50 -5.68 -2.22
C MET A 159 7.04 -6.23 -0.90
N ASN A 160 6.88 -7.54 -0.70
CA ASN A 160 7.40 -8.27 0.44
C ASN A 160 8.00 -9.60 -0.03
N VAL A 161 9.06 -10.05 0.63
CA VAL A 161 9.80 -11.26 0.24
C VAL A 161 9.68 -12.33 1.32
N SER A 162 9.47 -13.57 0.89
CA SER A 162 9.49 -14.74 1.78
C SER A 162 9.82 -15.98 0.98
N GLY A 163 10.83 -16.74 1.44
CA GLY A 163 11.19 -18.03 0.83
C GLY A 163 11.61 -17.93 -0.63
N GLY A 164 12.34 -16.88 -1.01
CA GLY A 164 12.79 -16.66 -2.40
C GLY A 164 11.68 -16.21 -3.36
N VAL A 165 10.48 -15.92 -2.85
CA VAL A 165 9.36 -15.39 -3.64
C VAL A 165 9.07 -13.98 -3.18
N MET A 166 9.00 -13.04 -4.13
CA MET A 166 8.47 -11.71 -3.91
C MET A 166 6.98 -11.70 -4.22
N TYR A 167 6.19 -11.20 -3.29
CA TYR A 167 4.77 -10.95 -3.48
C TYR A 167 4.60 -9.47 -3.76
N VAL A 168 3.92 -9.14 -4.86
CA VAL A 168 3.72 -7.75 -5.28
C VAL A 168 2.23 -7.48 -5.40
N SER A 169 1.75 -6.48 -4.68
CA SER A 169 0.36 -6.00 -4.76
C SER A 169 0.35 -4.58 -5.32
N VAL A 170 -0.33 -4.41 -6.45
CA VAL A 170 -0.39 -3.14 -7.18
C VAL A 170 -1.74 -2.48 -6.91
N HIS A 171 -1.70 -1.29 -6.34
CA HIS A 171 -2.87 -0.51 -5.95
C HIS A 171 -3.01 0.76 -6.79
N GLU A 172 -4.21 1.33 -6.84
CA GLU A 172 -4.40 2.70 -7.29
C GLU A 172 -3.61 3.67 -6.41
N TYR A 173 -2.91 4.63 -7.02
CA TYR A 173 -2.19 5.64 -6.26
C TYR A 173 -3.14 6.63 -5.57
N ILE A 174 -2.85 6.95 -4.31
CA ILE A 174 -3.50 8.01 -3.53
C ILE A 174 -2.58 9.23 -3.47
N ASP A 175 -3.12 10.43 -3.71
CA ASP A 175 -2.33 11.67 -3.69
C ASP A 175 -1.53 11.84 -2.39
N LYS A 176 -0.20 11.89 -2.53
CA LYS A 176 0.80 12.12 -1.48
C LYS A 176 0.96 10.99 -0.47
N GLU A 177 0.55 9.77 -0.83
CA GLU A 177 0.66 8.62 0.06
C GLU A 177 2.12 8.25 0.38
N GLU A 178 3.06 8.54 -0.52
CA GLU A 178 4.51 8.25 -0.41
C GLU A 178 5.17 8.87 0.83
N HIS A 179 4.48 9.78 1.50
CA HIS A 179 4.98 10.51 2.66
C HIS A 179 4.49 9.96 4.00
N ASP A 180 3.61 8.95 4.04
CA ASP A 180 3.01 8.48 5.29
C ASP A 180 2.56 7.02 5.25
N ALA A 181 3.20 6.18 6.08
CA ALA A 181 2.92 4.75 6.15
C ALA A 181 1.47 4.41 6.53
N LYS A 182 0.70 5.36 7.08
CA LYS A 182 -0.72 5.15 7.41
C LYS A 182 -1.65 5.11 6.20
N VAL A 183 -1.22 5.67 5.07
CA VAL A 183 -2.02 5.74 3.83
C VAL A 183 -1.34 5.05 2.66
N LEU A 184 -0.02 4.82 2.76
CA LEU A 184 0.80 4.21 1.73
C LEU A 184 0.35 2.77 1.41
N GLY A 185 0.10 2.51 0.13
CA GLY A 185 -0.47 1.25 -0.34
C GLY A 185 -1.95 1.08 0.00
N GLY A 186 -2.65 2.15 0.39
CA GLY A 186 -4.04 2.10 0.86
C GLY A 186 -5.10 2.25 -0.24
N GLY A 187 -4.70 2.37 -1.51
CA GLY A 187 -5.63 2.47 -2.63
C GLY A 187 -6.32 1.14 -2.98
N ASP A 188 -7.24 1.18 -3.95
CA ASP A 188 -7.92 -0.03 -4.41
C ASP A 188 -6.92 -1.00 -5.06
N LEU A 189 -6.98 -2.28 -4.70
CA LEU A 189 -6.14 -3.32 -5.29
C LEU A 189 -6.51 -3.50 -6.76
N LEU A 190 -5.52 -3.36 -7.64
CA LEU A 190 -5.66 -3.56 -9.08
C LEU A 190 -5.24 -4.96 -9.49
N LYS A 191 -4.10 -5.42 -8.99
CA LYS A 191 -3.49 -6.72 -9.32
C LYS A 191 -2.58 -7.22 -8.22
N SER A 192 -2.39 -8.53 -8.19
CA SER A 192 -1.43 -9.21 -7.32
C SER A 192 -0.56 -10.15 -8.14
N TYR A 193 0.72 -10.23 -7.82
CA TYR A 193 1.71 -11.05 -8.50
C TYR A 193 2.57 -11.82 -7.51
N THR A 194 3.04 -12.99 -7.94
CA THR A 194 4.19 -13.68 -7.34
C THR A 194 5.36 -13.63 -8.32
N VAL A 195 6.55 -13.38 -7.80
CA VAL A 195 7.79 -13.35 -8.57
C VAL A 195 8.79 -14.29 -7.91
N ASN A 196 9.24 -15.31 -8.64
CA ASN A 196 10.32 -16.16 -8.17
C ASN A 196 11.66 -15.41 -8.38
N LEU A 197 12.39 -15.15 -7.30
CA LEU A 197 13.62 -14.33 -7.35
C LEU A 197 14.81 -15.06 -7.98
N GLU A 198 14.79 -16.40 -8.02
CA GLU A 198 15.83 -17.20 -8.66
C GLU A 198 15.63 -17.28 -10.18
N THR A 199 14.40 -17.53 -10.62
CA THR A 199 14.08 -17.74 -12.05
C THR A 199 13.62 -16.49 -12.78
N GLY A 200 13.15 -15.48 -12.05
CA GLY A 200 12.46 -14.30 -12.59
C GLY A 200 11.07 -14.58 -13.14
N GLU A 201 10.49 -15.76 -12.87
CA GLU A 201 9.14 -16.09 -13.31
C GLU A 201 8.10 -15.24 -12.57
N ILE A 202 7.21 -14.59 -13.33
CA ILE A 202 6.14 -13.73 -12.83
C ILE A 202 4.79 -14.40 -13.10
N GLU A 203 3.98 -14.57 -12.06
CA GLU A 203 2.62 -15.08 -12.16
C GLU A 203 1.62 -14.02 -11.66
N ASP A 204 0.57 -13.76 -12.45
CA ASP A 204 -0.57 -12.91 -12.05
C ASP A 204 -1.56 -13.76 -11.25
N VAL A 205 -1.70 -13.46 -9.96
CA VAL A 205 -2.52 -14.21 -9.00
C VAL A 205 -3.79 -13.44 -8.59
N SER A 206 -4.17 -12.41 -9.34
CA SER A 206 -5.33 -11.54 -9.06
C SER A 206 -6.70 -12.26 -9.04
N ALA A 207 -6.76 -13.54 -9.42
CA ALA A 207 -7.97 -14.35 -9.48
C ALA A 207 -7.97 -15.58 -8.53
N ALA A 208 -6.98 -15.68 -7.63
CA ALA A 208 -6.81 -16.84 -6.75
C ALA A 208 -7.60 -16.78 -5.43
N GLU A 209 -8.47 -15.78 -5.24
CA GLU A 209 -9.35 -15.65 -4.05
C GLU A 209 -10.76 -16.23 -4.25
#